data_AF-A0A0E0RCR5-F1
#
_entry.id   AF-A0A0E0RCR5-F1
#
_cell.length_a   1.000
_cell.length_b   1.000
_cell.length_c   1.000
_cell.angle_alpha   90.00
_cell.angle_beta   90.00
_cell.angle_gamma   90.00
#
_symmetry.space_group_name_H-M   'P 1'
#
loop_
_entity.id
_entity.type
_entity.pdbx_description
1 polymer ?
#
loop_
_entity_poly.entity_id
_entity_poly.type
_entity_poly.pdbx_seq_one_letter_code
_entity_poly.pdbx_strand_id
1 'polypeptide(L)' 'MAGSKQRVVAVIMVGGPTKGTRFRLLSLNVPKPLFPLAGQPMVHHPISACRRVWQI' A
#
# COMPACT_ATOMS: atom_id res chain seq x y z
N MET A 1 35.32 -0.11 -8.45
CA MET A 1 34.29 0.93 -8.63
C MET A 1 33.10 0.54 -7.78
N ALA A 2 32.87 1.24 -6.66
CA ALA A 2 31.73 0.97 -5.79
C ALA A 2 30.45 1.38 -6.52
N GLY A 3 29.62 0.41 -6.90
CA GLY A 3 28.34 0.66 -7.55
C GLY A 3 27.48 1.55 -6.66
N SER A 4 27.05 2.69 -7.20
CA SER A 4 26.12 3.58 -6.52
C SER A 4 24.82 2.82 -6.23
N LYS A 5 24.47 2.71 -4.94
CA LYS A 5 23.23 2.08 -4.51
C LYS A 5 22.06 2.95 -4.98
N GLN A 6 21.42 2.58 -6.10
CA GLN A 6 20.24 3.25 -6.65
C GLN A 6 19.16 3.34 -5.55
N ARG A 7 18.79 4.56 -5.15
CA ARG A 7 17.69 4.78 -4.19
C ARG A 7 16.38 4.83 -4.96
N VAL A 8 15.49 3.89 -4.67
CA VAL A 8 14.13 3.86 -5.23
C VAL A 8 13.14 4.24 -4.14
N VAL A 9 12.18 5.10 -4.48
CA VAL A 9 11.10 5.54 -3.60
C VAL A 9 9.78 5.10 -4.23
N ALA A 10 8.99 4.34 -3.47
CA ALA A 10 7.64 3.97 -3.85
C ALA A 10 6.63 4.87 -3.15
N VAL A 11 5.68 5.43 -3.91
CA VAL A 11 4.58 6.24 -3.37
C VAL A 11 3.29 5.46 -3.54
N ILE A 12 2.61 5.15 -2.43
CA ILE A 12 1.33 4.43 -2.44
C ILE A 12 0.22 5.46 -2.18
N MET A 13 -0.70 5.62 -3.14
CA MET A 13 -1.89 6.46 -2.95
C MET A 13 -2.92 5.73 -2.10
N VAL A 14 -3.19 6.30 -0.93
CA VAL A 14 -3.99 5.68 0.14
C VAL A 14 -5.47 6.10 0.09
N GLY A 15 -5.76 7.23 -0.58
CA GLY A 15 -7.09 7.80 -0.72
C GLY A 15 -7.06 9.11 -1.51
N GLY A 16 -8.25 9.67 -1.74
CA GLY A 16 -8.43 11.00 -2.33
C GLY A 16 -8.79 12.06 -1.29
N PRO A 17 -9.12 13.30 -1.72
CA PRO A 17 -9.47 14.40 -0.80
C PRO A 17 -10.72 14.12 0.05
N THR A 18 -11.54 13.14 -0.35
CA THR A 18 -12.75 12.73 0.36
C THR A 18 -12.49 11.50 1.23
N LYS A 19 -13.04 11.50 2.45
CA LYS A 19 -12.98 10.33 3.34
C LYS A 19 -13.82 9.19 2.73
N GLY A 20 -13.22 8.00 2.59
CA GLY A 20 -13.72 6.89 1.76
C GLY A 20 -15.22 6.58 1.89
N THR A 21 -16.05 7.22 1.06
CA THR A 21 -17.52 7.10 1.10
C THR A 21 -18.00 5.76 0.56
N ARG A 22 -17.34 5.24 -0.48
CA ARG A 22 -17.70 3.96 -1.13
C ARG A 22 -17.31 2.73 -0.32
N PHE A 23 -16.36 2.87 0.60
CA PHE A 23 -15.89 1.76 1.44
C PHE A 23 -16.42 1.83 2.87
N ARG A 24 -17.16 2.91 3.19
CA ARG A 24 -17.59 3.26 4.54
C ARG A 24 -18.44 2.16 5.20
N LEU A 25 -19.29 1.48 4.43
CA LEU A 25 -20.11 0.35 4.92
C LEU A 25 -19.24 -0.79 5.51
N LEU A 26 -18.05 -1.01 4.95
CA LEU A 26 -17.12 -2.07 5.39
C LEU A 26 -16.05 -1.52 6.35
N SER A 27 -15.75 -0.23 6.27
CA SER A 27 -14.60 0.44 6.91
C SER A 27 -15.08 1.47 7.94
N LEU A 28 -16.09 1.12 8.74
CA LEU A 28 -16.67 2.01 9.76
C LEU A 28 -15.67 2.35 10.87
N ASN A 29 -14.87 1.37 11.31
CA ASN A 29 -13.94 1.50 12.43
C ASN A 29 -12.48 1.31 12.04
N VAL A 30 -12.22 0.84 10.82
CA VAL A 30 -10.87 0.50 10.34
C VAL A 30 -10.57 1.35 9.12
N PRO A 31 -9.45 2.09 9.06
CA PRO A 31 -9.04 2.80 7.85
C PRO A 31 -8.95 1.84 6.67
N LYS A 32 -9.47 2.22 5.50
CA LYS A 32 -9.41 1.41 4.26
C LYS A 32 -8.06 0.74 3.95
N PRO A 33 -6.89 1.39 4.16
CA PRO A 33 -5.57 0.79 3.92
C PRO A 33 -5.24 -0.39 4.85
N LEU A 34 -5.83 -0.37 6.04
CA LEU A 34 -5.68 -1.40 7.07
C LEU A 34 -6.81 -2.42 7.03
N PHE A 35 -7.79 -2.23 6.14
CA PHE A 35 -8.90 -3.16 6.01
C PHE A 35 -8.37 -4.56 5.62
N PRO A 36 -8.80 -5.63 6.31
CA PRO A 36 -8.32 -6.98 6.03
C PRO A 36 -8.83 -7.48 4.68
N LEU A 37 -7.92 -7.97 3.85
CA LEU A 37 -8.17 -8.60 2.55
C LEU A 37 -7.25 -9.81 2.42
N ALA A 38 -7.83 -11.00 2.20
CA ALA A 38 -7.08 -12.25 2.06
C ALA A 38 -6.09 -12.52 3.23
N GLY A 39 -6.49 -12.22 4.47
CA GLY A 39 -5.68 -12.45 5.67
C GLY A 39 -4.55 -11.44 5.91
N GLN A 40 -4.45 -10.37 5.12
CA GLN A 40 -3.47 -9.29 5.28
C GLN A 40 -4.16 -7.91 5.14
N PRO A 41 -3.61 -6.83 5.70
CA PRO A 41 -4.16 -5.49 5.46
C PRO A 41 -4.01 -5.11 3.97
N MET A 42 -4.95 -4.33 3.43
CA MET A 42 -4.95 -3.93 2.01
C MET A 42 -3.59 -3.39 1.54
N VAL A 43 -2.92 -2.58 2.35
CA VAL A 43 -1.60 -1.98 2.07
C VAL A 43 -0.46 -3.01 1.91
N HIS A 44 -0.61 -4.22 2.45
CA HIS A 44 0.42 -5.27 2.36
C HIS A 44 0.72 -5.67 0.91
N HIS A 45 -0.32 -5.77 0.08
CA HIS A 45 -0.23 -6.23 -1.31
C HIS A 45 0.68 -5.33 -2.18
N PRO A 46 0.48 -4.00 -2.25
CA PRO A 46 1.36 -3.12 -3.01
C PRO A 46 2.78 -3.05 -2.41
N ILE A 47 2.95 -3.10 -1.09
CA ILE A 47 4.29 -3.14 -0.47
C ILE A 47 5.04 -4.41 -0.91
N SER A 48 4.39 -5.57 -0.86
CA SER A 48 4.95 -6.84 -1.29
C SER A 48 5.31 -6.82 -2.79
N ALA A 49 4.47 -6.21 -3.62
CA ALA A 49 4.73 -6.03 -5.04
C ALA A 49 5.95 -5.13 -5.28
N CYS A 50 6.04 -3.97 -4.62
CA CYS A 50 7.20 -3.07 -4.73
C CYS A 50 8.51 -3.77 -4.31
N ARG A 51 8.46 -4.58 -3.24
CA ARG A 51 9.61 -5.38 -2.81
C ARG A 51 10.03 -6.41 -3.87
N ARG A 52 9.08 -7.10 -4.51
CA ARG A 52 9.37 -8.08 -5.56
C ARG A 52 9.99 -7.45 -6.81
N VAL A 53 9.44 -6.32 -7.26
CA VAL A 53 9.96 -5.58 -8.43
C VAL A 53 11.41 -5.13 -8.22
N TRP A 54 11.80 -4.83 -6.98
CA TRP A 54 13.17 -4.40 -6.65
C TRP A 54 14.12 -5.56 -6.26
N GLN A 55 13.60 -6.78 -6.09
CA GLN A 55 14.40 -7.99 -5.86
C GLN A 55 14.65 -8.80 -7.14
N ILE A 56 14.22 -8.30 -8.30
CA ILE A 56 14.68 -8.72 -9.64
C ILE A 56 15.84 -7.79 -10.03
#